data_AF-A0A484GLL0-F1
#
_entry.id   AF-A0A484GLL0-F1
#
_cell.length_a   1.000
_cell.length_b   1.000
_cell.length_c   1.000
_cell.angle_alpha   90.00
_cell.angle_beta   90.00
_cell.angle_gamma   90.00
#
_symmetry.space_group_name_H-M   'P 1'
#
loop_
_entity.id
_entity.type
_entity.pdbx_description
1 polymer ?
#
loop_
_entity_poly.entity_id
_entity_poly.type
_entity_poly.pdbx_seq_one_letter_code
_entity_poly.pdbx_strand_id
1 'polypeptide(L)'
;MKLDIQCEQLSDARWTELLPLIQQYEVVRLDDCGLTEVRCKDIGSALRANPSLTELSLRTNELGDGGVHLVLQGLQSPTCKIQKLSLQNCCLTEAGCRVLPGVLRSLSTLRELNLSDNPLGDAGLQLLCEGLLDPQCHLEKLQLEYCNLTAAACEPLAAVLRATRDLKELMVSNNDLGEAGIRELCRGLADSACQLEALKLENCGLTPANCKDLCGIVASQASLNELDLGSNPLGDAGIAELCPGLLSPGSQLKTLWLWECDITASGCRDLCRILQAKETLKELSLAGNSLGDESARLLCDSLLQPGCQLESLWVKSCSLTAACCHHFGSMLTQNKRLLELQLSNNQLGDSGVQALCQALCQPSATLRVLWLGDCDVTDGGCGGLASLLLTNRSLRELDLSNNGLGDPGVLQLLGSLEQPGCALEQLVLYDIYWTEVVEERLRALEGSKPGLRIIF
;
A
#
# COMPACT_ATOMS: atom_id res chain seq x y z
N MET A 1 -20.91 15.58 6.27
CA MET A 1 -20.49 15.46 7.70
C MET A 1 -19.93 14.06 7.93
N LYS A 2 -18.92 13.90 8.80
CA LYS A 2 -18.19 12.62 9.01
C LYS A 2 -18.13 12.22 10.48
N LEU A 3 -18.33 10.94 10.76
CA LEU A 3 -18.05 10.27 12.03
C LEU A 3 -16.92 9.28 11.78
N ASP A 4 -15.86 9.36 12.58
CA ASP A 4 -14.68 8.50 12.46
C ASP A 4 -14.19 8.14 13.87
N ILE A 5 -14.38 6.89 14.26
CA ILE A 5 -13.91 6.31 15.53
C ILE A 5 -13.10 5.07 15.18
N GLN A 6 -11.91 4.96 15.78
CA GLN A 6 -10.96 3.89 15.52
C GLN A 6 -10.35 3.41 16.84
N CYS A 7 -10.27 2.10 17.05
CA CYS A 7 -9.60 1.47 18.20
C CYS A 7 -10.13 1.97 19.56
N GLU A 8 -11.44 2.20 19.68
CA GLU A 8 -12.09 2.73 20.89
C GLU A 8 -13.31 1.89 21.27
N GLN A 9 -13.31 1.36 22.50
CA GLN A 9 -14.46 0.61 23.03
C GLN A 9 -15.60 1.56 23.41
N LEU A 10 -16.75 1.40 22.77
CA LEU A 10 -17.91 2.27 23.00
C LEU A 10 -18.76 1.78 24.17
N SER A 11 -18.91 2.62 25.20
CA SER A 11 -19.91 2.39 26.27
C SER A 11 -21.34 2.55 25.76
N ASP A 12 -22.33 2.00 26.46
CA ASP A 12 -23.73 2.10 26.03
C ASP A 12 -24.28 3.54 26.02
N ALA A 13 -23.81 4.38 26.95
CA ALA A 13 -24.13 5.81 26.96
C ALA A 13 -23.59 6.49 25.71
N ARG A 14 -22.31 6.24 25.39
CA ARG A 14 -21.67 6.77 24.18
C ARG A 14 -22.35 6.24 22.92
N TRP A 15 -22.69 4.96 22.87
CA TRP A 15 -23.41 4.35 21.76
C TRP A 15 -24.75 5.07 21.48
N THR A 16 -25.50 5.35 22.54
CA THR A 16 -26.78 6.07 22.45
C THR A 16 -26.61 7.48 21.87
N GLU A 17 -25.52 8.18 22.23
CA GLU A 17 -25.19 9.49 21.66
C GLU A 17 -24.84 9.43 20.17
N LEU A 18 -24.25 8.33 19.71
CA LEU A 18 -23.78 8.17 18.33
C LEU A 18 -24.91 7.79 17.35
N LEU A 19 -25.95 7.08 17.81
CA LEU A 19 -27.03 6.61 16.93
C LEU A 19 -27.71 7.73 16.10
N PRO A 20 -28.06 8.90 16.66
CA PRO A 20 -28.58 10.00 15.86
C PRO A 20 -27.61 10.52 14.81
N LEU A 21 -26.30 10.43 15.05
CA LEU A 21 -25.27 10.83 14.08
C LEU A 21 -25.20 9.86 12.91
N ILE A 22 -25.29 8.55 13.18
CA ILE A 22 -25.35 7.50 12.14
C ILE A 22 -26.57 7.68 11.22
N GLN A 23 -27.67 8.26 11.71
CA GLN A 23 -28.86 8.55 10.92
C GLN A 23 -28.71 9.75 9.97
N GLN A 24 -27.71 10.60 10.15
CA GLN A 24 -27.62 11.90 9.47
C GLN A 24 -26.32 12.08 8.67
N TYR A 25 -25.24 11.42 9.09
CA TYR A 25 -23.92 11.67 8.54
C TYR A 25 -23.71 10.93 7.21
N GLU A 26 -22.90 11.52 6.35
CA GLU A 26 -22.61 11.00 5.00
C GLU A 26 -21.55 9.91 5.08
N VAL A 27 -20.59 10.07 5.98
CA VAL A 27 -19.48 9.13 6.20
C VAL A 27 -19.53 8.65 7.64
N VAL A 28 -19.63 7.33 7.82
CA VAL A 28 -19.63 6.67 9.13
C VAL A 28 -18.52 5.62 9.13
N ARG A 29 -17.51 5.83 9.97
CA ARG A 29 -16.45 4.85 10.23
C ARG A 29 -16.42 4.53 11.73
N LEU A 30 -16.60 3.26 12.04
CA LEU A 30 -16.56 2.71 13.40
C LEU A 30 -15.64 1.47 13.35
N ASP A 31 -14.35 1.72 13.17
CA ASP A 31 -13.35 0.67 12.96
C ASP A 31 -12.80 0.22 14.33
N ASP A 32 -12.71 -1.09 14.59
CA ASP A 32 -12.23 -1.63 15.87
C ASP A 32 -12.87 -0.99 17.11
N CYS A 33 -14.20 -0.97 17.12
CA CYS A 33 -15.01 -0.29 18.15
C CYS A 33 -15.72 -1.25 19.12
N GLY A 34 -15.39 -2.55 19.03
CA GLY A 34 -16.09 -3.60 19.78
C GLY A 34 -17.58 -3.71 19.43
N LEU A 35 -17.94 -3.50 18.16
CA LEU A 35 -19.32 -3.68 17.71
C LEU A 35 -19.68 -5.17 17.70
N THR A 36 -20.86 -5.47 18.21
CA THR A 36 -21.42 -6.83 18.29
C THR A 36 -22.68 -6.93 17.43
N GLU A 37 -23.12 -8.16 17.15
CA GLU A 37 -24.38 -8.42 16.44
C GLU A 37 -25.58 -7.66 17.02
N VAL A 38 -25.63 -7.47 18.34
CA VAL A 38 -26.71 -6.71 19.01
C VAL A 38 -26.75 -5.26 18.51
N ARG A 39 -25.58 -4.61 18.43
CA ARG A 39 -25.46 -3.23 17.94
C ARG A 39 -25.74 -3.13 16.44
N CYS A 40 -25.54 -4.20 15.66
CA CYS A 40 -25.90 -4.24 14.24
C CYS A 40 -27.39 -4.00 13.98
N LYS A 41 -28.27 -4.37 14.91
CA LYS A 41 -29.71 -4.08 14.80
C LYS A 41 -29.98 -2.57 14.87
N ASP A 42 -29.33 -1.87 15.79
CA ASP A 42 -29.45 -0.43 15.93
C ASP A 42 -28.84 0.28 14.72
N ILE A 43 -27.67 -0.19 14.27
CA ILE A 43 -27.01 0.30 13.04
C ILE A 43 -27.94 0.13 11.85
N GLY A 44 -28.45 -1.08 11.59
CA GLY A 44 -29.35 -1.34 10.46
C GLY A 44 -30.60 -0.45 10.48
N SER A 45 -31.15 -0.19 11.67
CA SER A 45 -32.29 0.73 11.85
C SER A 45 -31.92 2.18 11.57
N ALA A 46 -30.75 2.63 12.06
CA ALA A 46 -30.24 3.98 11.85
C ALA A 46 -29.90 4.25 10.37
N LEU A 47 -29.23 3.29 9.70
CA LEU A 47 -28.86 3.39 8.29
C LEU A 47 -30.11 3.45 7.39
N ARG A 48 -31.17 2.69 7.71
CA ARG A 48 -32.43 2.75 6.96
C ARG A 48 -33.05 4.15 6.95
N ALA A 49 -32.86 4.90 8.03
CA ALA A 49 -33.35 6.26 8.19
C ALA A 49 -32.38 7.32 7.63
N ASN A 50 -31.20 6.94 7.12
CA ASN A 50 -30.18 7.87 6.63
C ASN A 50 -30.26 8.05 5.09
N PRO A 51 -30.72 9.21 4.59
CA PRO A 51 -30.81 9.48 3.15
C PRO A 51 -29.51 10.07 2.55
N SER A 52 -28.50 10.31 3.38
CA SER A 52 -27.26 11.03 3.04
C SER A 52 -26.03 10.13 3.04
N LEU A 53 -26.12 8.90 3.56
CA LEU A 53 -24.99 7.98 3.67
C LEU A 53 -24.37 7.69 2.29
N THR A 54 -23.08 7.98 2.16
CA THR A 54 -22.24 7.68 1.00
C THR A 54 -21.13 6.70 1.34
N GLU A 55 -20.69 6.62 2.61
CA GLU A 55 -19.63 5.71 3.04
C GLU A 55 -19.92 5.09 4.41
N LEU A 56 -19.78 3.77 4.48
CA LEU A 56 -19.84 2.99 5.71
C LEU A 56 -18.60 2.11 5.85
N SER A 57 -17.91 2.24 6.97
CA SER A 57 -16.80 1.38 7.39
C SER A 57 -17.07 0.84 8.79
N LEU A 58 -17.09 -0.48 8.93
CA LEU A 58 -17.25 -1.18 10.20
C LEU A 58 -16.08 -2.15 10.45
N ARG A 59 -14.89 -1.81 9.96
CA ARG A 59 -13.76 -2.75 9.88
C ARG A 59 -13.35 -3.27 11.26
N THR A 60 -12.83 -4.50 11.31
CA THR A 60 -12.28 -5.08 12.54
C THR A 60 -13.32 -5.08 13.66
N ASN A 61 -14.51 -5.63 13.40
CA ASN A 61 -15.53 -5.84 14.44
C ASN A 61 -16.13 -7.23 14.30
N GLU A 62 -16.40 -7.89 15.41
CA GLU A 62 -16.96 -9.26 15.41
C GLU A 62 -18.47 -9.25 15.12
N LEU A 63 -18.86 -8.79 13.93
CA LEU A 63 -20.28 -8.68 13.53
C LEU A 63 -20.89 -10.07 13.27
N GLY A 64 -20.10 -10.96 12.66
CA GLY A 64 -20.56 -12.27 12.18
C GLY A 64 -21.59 -12.17 11.05
N ASP A 65 -22.00 -13.33 10.53
CA ASP A 65 -22.97 -13.39 9.42
C ASP A 65 -24.31 -12.71 9.76
N GLY A 66 -24.80 -12.90 10.98
CA GLY A 66 -26.06 -12.30 11.47
C GLY A 66 -25.98 -10.77 11.57
N GLY A 67 -24.90 -10.25 12.14
CA GLY A 67 -24.68 -8.81 12.25
C GLY A 67 -24.51 -8.14 10.90
N VAL A 68 -23.70 -8.73 10.00
CA VAL A 68 -23.55 -8.26 8.62
C VAL A 68 -24.90 -8.25 7.91
N HIS A 69 -25.70 -9.31 8.02
CA HIS A 69 -27.03 -9.34 7.42
C HIS A 69 -27.92 -8.18 7.88
N LEU A 70 -27.96 -7.87 9.18
CA LEU A 70 -28.75 -6.76 9.73
C LEU A 70 -28.30 -5.40 9.20
N VAL A 71 -26.98 -5.18 9.10
CA VAL A 71 -26.41 -3.95 8.54
C VAL A 71 -26.80 -3.82 7.06
N LEU A 72 -26.59 -4.87 6.27
CA LEU A 72 -26.92 -4.86 4.85
C LEU A 72 -28.42 -4.63 4.62
N GLN A 73 -29.29 -5.25 5.42
CA GLN A 73 -30.74 -5.02 5.36
C GLN A 73 -31.13 -3.55 5.62
N GLY A 74 -30.35 -2.84 6.44
CA GLY A 74 -30.50 -1.40 6.67
C GLY A 74 -30.17 -0.55 5.45
N LEU A 75 -29.18 -0.98 4.65
CA LEU A 75 -28.73 -0.29 3.44
C LEU A 75 -29.68 -0.46 2.26
N GLN A 76 -30.54 -1.48 2.24
CA GLN A 76 -31.51 -1.73 1.15
C GLN A 76 -32.70 -0.75 1.13
N SER A 77 -32.56 0.44 1.72
CA SER A 77 -33.57 1.50 1.62
C SER A 77 -33.56 2.12 0.23
N PRO A 78 -34.73 2.44 -0.38
CA PRO A 78 -34.80 3.10 -1.68
C PRO A 78 -34.10 4.47 -1.75
N THR A 79 -33.85 5.09 -0.58
CA THR A 79 -33.15 6.37 -0.47
C THR A 79 -31.65 6.23 -0.21
N CYS A 80 -31.13 5.00 -0.12
CA CYS A 80 -29.72 4.77 0.14
C CYS A 80 -28.88 5.26 -1.05
N LYS A 81 -27.78 5.95 -0.74
CA LYS A 81 -26.83 6.50 -1.73
C LYS A 81 -25.42 6.01 -1.47
N ILE A 82 -25.28 4.87 -0.79
CA ILE A 82 -23.98 4.34 -0.40
C ILE A 82 -23.13 4.09 -1.65
N GLN A 83 -21.90 4.57 -1.61
CA GLN A 83 -20.89 4.42 -2.66
C GLN A 83 -19.75 3.54 -2.20
N LYS A 84 -19.41 3.57 -0.90
CA LYS A 84 -18.30 2.82 -0.32
C LYS A 84 -18.77 2.01 0.87
N LEU A 85 -18.51 0.71 0.85
CA LEU A 85 -18.81 -0.21 1.95
C LEU A 85 -17.56 -1.01 2.29
N SER A 86 -17.11 -0.90 3.54
CA SER A 86 -16.07 -1.77 4.08
C SER A 86 -16.60 -2.60 5.24
N LEU A 87 -16.51 -3.91 5.06
CA LEU A 87 -16.77 -4.95 6.07
C LEU A 87 -15.51 -5.81 6.23
N GLN A 88 -14.33 -5.21 6.08
CA GLN A 88 -13.05 -5.90 6.28
C GLN A 88 -12.96 -6.46 7.70
N ASN A 89 -12.49 -7.69 7.86
CA ASN A 89 -12.30 -8.33 9.16
C ASN A 89 -13.57 -8.23 10.04
N CYS A 90 -14.72 -8.63 9.49
CA CYS A 90 -16.03 -8.55 10.15
C CYS A 90 -16.60 -9.92 10.56
N CYS A 91 -15.78 -10.97 10.49
CA CYS A 91 -16.15 -12.36 10.70
C CYS A 91 -17.28 -12.85 9.76
N LEU A 92 -17.34 -12.32 8.52
CA LEU A 92 -18.24 -12.81 7.48
C LEU A 92 -17.72 -14.14 6.94
N THR A 93 -18.58 -15.15 6.86
CA THR A 93 -18.24 -16.48 6.35
C THR A 93 -18.95 -16.79 5.05
N GLU A 94 -18.64 -17.95 4.45
CA GLU A 94 -19.38 -18.53 3.31
C GLU A 94 -20.91 -18.46 3.50
N ALA A 95 -21.40 -18.76 4.71
CA ALA A 95 -22.84 -18.81 4.98
C ALA A 95 -23.48 -17.41 4.90
N GLY A 96 -22.78 -16.39 5.38
CA GLY A 96 -23.19 -14.99 5.30
C GLY A 96 -23.23 -14.45 3.88
N CYS A 97 -22.44 -14.99 2.96
CA CYS A 97 -22.43 -14.54 1.55
C CYS A 97 -23.76 -14.76 0.82
N ARG A 98 -24.65 -15.61 1.31
CA ARG A 98 -25.97 -15.89 0.71
C ARG A 98 -26.85 -14.66 0.51
N VAL A 99 -26.60 -13.59 1.28
CA VAL A 99 -27.39 -12.35 1.21
C VAL A 99 -26.82 -11.36 0.21
N LEU A 100 -25.54 -11.51 -0.18
CA LEU A 100 -24.82 -10.58 -1.05
C LEU A 100 -25.45 -10.41 -2.44
N PRO A 101 -25.92 -11.46 -3.15
CA PRO A 101 -26.55 -11.27 -4.46
C PRO A 101 -27.73 -10.28 -4.44
N GLY A 102 -28.63 -10.44 -3.46
CA GLY A 102 -29.79 -9.56 -3.32
C GLY A 102 -29.41 -8.14 -2.91
N VAL A 103 -28.38 -8.01 -2.08
CA VAL A 103 -27.87 -6.72 -1.62
C VAL A 103 -27.23 -5.95 -2.76
N LEU A 104 -26.31 -6.56 -3.52
CA LEU A 104 -25.62 -5.90 -4.63
C LEU A 104 -26.58 -5.45 -5.73
N ARG A 105 -27.60 -6.25 -6.05
CA ARG A 105 -28.69 -5.85 -6.96
C ARG A 105 -29.41 -4.59 -6.49
N SER A 106 -29.61 -4.44 -5.18
CA SER A 106 -30.35 -3.31 -4.60
C SER A 106 -29.52 -2.04 -4.42
N LEU A 107 -28.19 -2.17 -4.40
CA LEU A 107 -27.26 -1.07 -4.14
C LEU A 107 -26.57 -0.60 -5.43
N SER A 108 -27.35 -0.09 -6.38
CA SER A 108 -26.82 0.35 -7.69
C SER A 108 -25.90 1.58 -7.60
N THR A 109 -25.90 2.28 -6.46
CA THR A 109 -24.97 3.39 -6.18
C THR A 109 -23.61 2.93 -5.65
N LEU A 110 -23.47 1.66 -5.25
CA LEU A 110 -22.23 1.15 -4.68
C LEU A 110 -21.14 1.12 -5.76
N ARG A 111 -19.95 1.58 -5.39
CA ARG A 111 -18.76 1.70 -6.25
C ARG A 111 -17.56 0.99 -5.66
N GLU A 112 -17.42 0.95 -4.34
CA GLU A 112 -16.31 0.29 -3.67
C GLU A 112 -16.84 -0.68 -2.61
N LEU A 113 -16.34 -1.91 -2.66
CA LEU A 113 -16.65 -2.96 -1.70
C LEU A 113 -15.34 -3.60 -1.21
N ASN A 114 -15.12 -3.53 0.10
CA ASN A 114 -14.03 -4.23 0.76
C ASN A 114 -14.60 -5.31 1.70
N LEU A 115 -14.26 -6.56 1.38
CA LEU A 115 -14.58 -7.75 2.16
C LEU A 115 -13.32 -8.50 2.60
N SER A 116 -12.14 -7.88 2.51
CA SER A 116 -10.87 -8.49 2.88
C SER A 116 -10.88 -9.02 4.33
N ASP A 117 -10.01 -9.97 4.65
CA ASP A 117 -9.87 -10.58 5.99
C ASP A 117 -11.17 -11.25 6.50
N ASN A 118 -11.97 -11.82 5.59
CA ASN A 118 -13.14 -12.60 5.94
C ASN A 118 -13.04 -13.99 5.30
N PRO A 119 -13.29 -15.09 6.04
CA PRO A 119 -13.19 -16.45 5.49
C PRO A 119 -14.40 -16.78 4.58
N LEU A 120 -14.49 -16.11 3.43
CA LEU A 120 -15.58 -16.29 2.47
C LEU A 120 -15.51 -17.65 1.78
N GLY A 121 -14.29 -18.10 1.44
CA GLY A 121 -14.07 -19.30 0.64
C GLY A 121 -14.60 -19.20 -0.79
N ASP A 122 -14.28 -20.20 -1.61
CA ASP A 122 -14.68 -20.21 -3.03
C ASP A 122 -16.20 -20.18 -3.23
N ALA A 123 -16.95 -20.90 -2.38
CA ALA A 123 -18.41 -20.92 -2.45
C ALA A 123 -19.04 -19.57 -2.05
N GLY A 124 -18.47 -18.88 -1.06
CA GLY A 124 -18.89 -17.54 -0.68
C GLY A 124 -18.60 -16.52 -1.78
N LEU A 125 -17.43 -16.64 -2.42
CA LEU A 125 -17.10 -15.82 -3.58
C LEU A 125 -18.02 -16.08 -4.76
N GLN A 126 -18.37 -17.34 -5.03
CA GLN A 126 -19.30 -17.66 -6.10
C GLN A 126 -20.64 -16.92 -5.92
N LEU A 127 -21.17 -16.88 -4.70
CA LEU A 127 -22.38 -16.11 -4.37
C LEU A 127 -22.16 -14.60 -4.55
N LEU A 128 -21.01 -14.07 -4.15
CA LEU A 128 -20.68 -12.67 -4.43
C LEU A 128 -20.70 -12.38 -5.94
N CYS A 129 -20.07 -13.24 -6.75
CA CYS A 129 -20.03 -13.12 -8.21
C CYS A 129 -21.42 -13.16 -8.84
N GLU A 130 -22.37 -13.96 -8.32
CA GLU A 130 -23.76 -13.94 -8.78
C GLU A 130 -24.40 -12.54 -8.65
N GLY A 131 -24.07 -11.80 -7.58
CA GLY A 131 -24.50 -10.41 -7.40
C GLY A 131 -23.76 -9.42 -8.30
N LEU A 132 -22.46 -9.61 -8.49
CA LEU A 132 -21.63 -8.75 -9.35
C LEU A 132 -21.99 -8.88 -10.84
N LEU A 133 -22.51 -10.05 -11.25
CA LEU A 133 -23.02 -10.28 -12.61
C LEU A 133 -24.39 -9.64 -12.86
N ASP A 134 -25.04 -9.08 -11.83
CA ASP A 134 -26.32 -8.40 -12.00
C ASP A 134 -26.13 -7.08 -12.78
N PRO A 135 -26.93 -6.79 -13.83
CA PRO A 135 -26.80 -5.56 -14.61
C PRO A 135 -27.03 -4.26 -13.84
N GLN A 136 -27.59 -4.33 -12.62
CA GLN A 136 -27.73 -3.16 -11.73
C GLN A 136 -26.50 -2.94 -10.83
N CYS A 137 -25.56 -3.88 -10.80
CA CYS A 137 -24.30 -3.74 -10.09
C CYS A 137 -23.32 -2.91 -10.92
N HIS A 138 -22.85 -1.81 -10.35
CA HIS A 138 -21.92 -0.87 -10.99
C HIS A 138 -20.65 -0.72 -10.14
N LEU A 139 -20.18 -1.84 -9.57
CA LEU A 139 -19.02 -1.84 -8.70
C LEU A 139 -17.75 -1.54 -9.50
N GLU A 140 -16.97 -0.58 -9.02
CA GLU A 140 -15.72 -0.14 -9.64
C GLU A 140 -14.49 -0.70 -8.91
N LYS A 141 -14.58 -0.96 -7.60
CA LYS A 141 -13.46 -1.46 -6.79
C LYS A 141 -13.89 -2.62 -5.92
N LEU A 142 -13.14 -3.71 -6.00
CA LEU A 142 -13.39 -4.93 -5.23
C LEU A 142 -12.10 -5.36 -4.51
N GLN A 143 -12.18 -5.45 -3.18
CA GLN A 143 -11.08 -5.91 -2.33
C GLN A 143 -11.49 -7.20 -1.61
N LEU A 144 -10.70 -8.25 -1.82
CA LEU A 144 -10.91 -9.62 -1.38
C LEU A 144 -9.61 -10.25 -0.87
N GLU A 145 -8.77 -9.46 -0.21
CA GLU A 145 -7.50 -9.93 0.33
C GLU A 145 -7.75 -10.85 1.53
N TYR A 146 -6.96 -11.91 1.72
CA TYR A 146 -7.15 -12.86 2.85
C TYR A 146 -8.59 -13.42 2.95
N CYS A 147 -9.18 -13.83 1.83
CA CYS A 147 -10.55 -14.32 1.75
C CYS A 147 -10.69 -15.86 1.72
N ASN A 148 -9.58 -16.59 1.92
CA ASN A 148 -9.46 -18.03 1.77
C ASN A 148 -9.88 -18.53 0.38
N LEU A 149 -9.53 -17.77 -0.66
CA LEU A 149 -9.83 -18.12 -2.05
C LEU A 149 -8.74 -19.05 -2.62
N THR A 150 -9.15 -19.98 -3.47
CA THR A 150 -8.25 -20.89 -4.19
C THR A 150 -8.34 -20.69 -5.70
N ALA A 151 -7.66 -21.52 -6.49
CA ALA A 151 -7.81 -21.54 -7.94
C ALA A 151 -9.27 -21.65 -8.43
N ALA A 152 -10.16 -22.29 -7.65
CA ALA A 152 -11.57 -22.47 -8.02
C ALA A 152 -12.37 -21.15 -8.03
N ALA A 153 -11.94 -20.16 -7.24
CA ALA A 153 -12.52 -18.82 -7.21
C ALA A 153 -12.24 -17.99 -8.48
N CYS A 154 -11.20 -18.33 -9.24
CA CYS A 154 -10.74 -17.51 -10.36
C CYS A 154 -11.68 -17.52 -11.57
N GLU A 155 -12.38 -18.62 -11.85
CA GLU A 155 -13.32 -18.64 -12.98
C GLU A 155 -14.59 -17.80 -12.73
N PRO A 156 -15.25 -17.85 -11.54
CA PRO A 156 -16.30 -16.89 -11.20
C PRO A 156 -15.85 -15.42 -11.32
N LEU A 157 -14.64 -15.08 -10.87
CA LEU A 157 -14.08 -13.74 -11.03
C LEU A 157 -13.82 -13.40 -12.50
N ALA A 158 -13.25 -14.33 -13.27
CA ALA A 158 -13.02 -14.14 -14.71
C ALA A 158 -14.35 -13.91 -15.45
N ALA A 159 -15.43 -14.59 -15.07
CA ALA A 159 -16.76 -14.34 -15.61
C ALA A 159 -17.27 -12.92 -15.30
N VAL A 160 -17.06 -12.43 -14.07
CA VAL A 160 -17.39 -11.04 -13.70
C VAL A 160 -16.59 -10.05 -14.54
N LEU A 161 -15.29 -10.27 -14.71
CA LEU A 161 -14.43 -9.40 -15.52
C LEU A 161 -14.89 -9.36 -16.99
N ARG A 162 -15.30 -10.49 -17.57
CA ARG A 162 -15.82 -10.54 -18.94
C ARG A 162 -17.16 -9.81 -19.09
N ALA A 163 -18.02 -9.86 -18.07
CA ALA A 163 -19.36 -9.31 -18.13
C ALA A 163 -19.44 -7.82 -17.77
N THR A 164 -18.56 -7.36 -16.89
CA THR A 164 -18.60 -5.99 -16.35
C THR A 164 -17.66 -5.06 -17.11
N ARG A 165 -18.01 -3.77 -17.14
CA ARG A 165 -17.17 -2.71 -17.75
C ARG A 165 -16.72 -1.66 -16.74
N ASP A 166 -17.38 -1.61 -15.59
CA ASP A 166 -17.19 -0.56 -14.60
C ASP A 166 -16.01 -0.86 -13.65
N LEU A 167 -15.58 -2.12 -13.55
CA LEU A 167 -14.50 -2.50 -12.63
C LEU A 167 -13.16 -1.87 -13.04
N LYS A 168 -12.57 -1.12 -12.11
CA LYS A 168 -11.30 -0.41 -12.21
C LYS A 168 -10.24 -1.00 -11.30
N GLU A 169 -10.61 -1.54 -10.14
CA GLU A 169 -9.63 -2.07 -9.19
C GLU A 169 -10.05 -3.46 -8.70
N LEU A 170 -9.13 -4.42 -8.85
CA LEU A 170 -9.29 -5.77 -8.32
C LEU A 170 -8.10 -6.10 -7.42
N MET A 171 -8.38 -6.29 -6.13
CA MET A 171 -7.39 -6.66 -5.12
C MET A 171 -7.77 -8.03 -4.56
N VAL A 172 -6.96 -9.04 -4.88
CA VAL A 172 -7.17 -10.43 -4.42
C VAL A 172 -5.90 -10.99 -3.78
N SER A 173 -4.99 -10.12 -3.35
CA SER A 173 -3.74 -10.46 -2.68
C SER A 173 -3.96 -11.42 -1.50
N ASN A 174 -2.93 -12.20 -1.14
CA ASN A 174 -2.96 -13.09 0.02
C ASN A 174 -4.09 -14.15 -0.06
N ASN A 175 -4.25 -14.74 -1.24
CA ASN A 175 -5.11 -15.92 -1.47
C ASN A 175 -4.34 -16.95 -2.30
N ASP A 176 -4.46 -18.24 -1.99
CA ASP A 176 -3.73 -19.31 -2.69
C ASP A 176 -4.37 -19.66 -4.05
N LEU A 177 -4.39 -18.69 -4.96
CA LEU A 177 -4.97 -18.83 -6.30
C LEU A 177 -4.14 -19.77 -7.18
N GLY A 178 -2.81 -19.76 -6.97
CA GLY A 178 -1.84 -20.59 -7.67
C GLY A 178 -1.78 -20.33 -9.18
N GLU A 179 -0.86 -21.03 -9.85
CA GLU A 179 -0.59 -20.79 -11.28
C GLU A 179 -1.84 -20.92 -12.17
N ALA A 180 -2.67 -21.94 -11.91
CA ALA A 180 -3.86 -22.22 -12.70
C ALA A 180 -4.94 -21.15 -12.52
N GLY A 181 -5.15 -20.69 -11.28
CA GLY A 181 -6.12 -19.64 -10.98
C GLY A 181 -5.74 -18.31 -11.62
N ILE A 182 -4.48 -17.90 -11.47
CA ILE A 182 -3.97 -16.66 -12.07
C ILE A 182 -4.07 -16.69 -13.60
N ARG A 183 -3.75 -17.83 -14.22
CA ARG A 183 -3.91 -17.98 -15.67
C ARG A 183 -5.36 -17.76 -16.11
N GLU A 184 -6.33 -18.28 -15.36
CA GLU A 184 -7.74 -18.10 -15.69
C GLU A 184 -8.20 -16.66 -15.46
N LEU A 185 -7.73 -16.01 -14.39
CA LEU A 185 -7.99 -14.60 -14.14
C LEU A 185 -7.44 -13.72 -15.27
N CYS A 186 -6.21 -13.97 -15.73
CA CYS A 186 -5.62 -13.30 -16.88
C CYS A 186 -6.43 -13.52 -18.16
N ARG A 187 -6.97 -14.72 -18.41
CA ARG A 187 -7.88 -14.94 -19.56
C ARG A 187 -9.14 -14.09 -19.45
N GLY A 188 -9.75 -14.04 -18.26
CA GLY A 188 -10.88 -13.15 -17.98
C GLY A 188 -10.58 -11.68 -18.27
N LEU A 189 -9.40 -11.20 -17.86
CA LEU A 189 -8.94 -9.83 -18.13
C LEU A 189 -8.63 -9.56 -19.60
N ALA A 190 -8.06 -10.53 -20.32
CA ALA A 190 -7.76 -10.41 -21.74
C ALA A 190 -9.04 -10.31 -22.60
N ASP A 191 -10.10 -11.00 -22.18
CA ASP A 191 -11.43 -10.96 -22.82
C ASP A 191 -12.31 -9.81 -22.31
N SER A 192 -11.86 -9.07 -21.30
CA SER A 192 -12.64 -8.01 -20.66
C SER A 192 -12.61 -6.71 -21.46
N ALA A 193 -13.73 -5.98 -21.39
CA ALA A 193 -13.81 -4.58 -21.85
C ALA A 193 -13.60 -3.57 -20.71
N CYS A 194 -13.33 -4.03 -19.48
CA CYS A 194 -13.06 -3.15 -18.34
C CYS A 194 -11.79 -2.34 -18.59
N GLN A 195 -11.79 -1.10 -18.12
CA GLN A 195 -10.59 -0.26 -18.11
C GLN A 195 -9.93 -0.38 -16.74
N LEU A 196 -9.31 -1.52 -16.48
CA LEU A 196 -8.72 -1.80 -15.18
C LEU A 196 -7.55 -0.84 -14.93
N GLU A 197 -7.57 -0.19 -13.77
CA GLU A 197 -6.60 0.80 -13.31
C GLU A 197 -5.62 0.20 -12.30
N ALA A 198 -6.05 -0.75 -11.46
CA ALA A 198 -5.20 -1.44 -10.49
C ALA A 198 -5.48 -2.95 -10.42
N LEU A 199 -4.42 -3.74 -10.40
CA LEU A 199 -4.46 -5.19 -10.19
C LEU A 199 -3.45 -5.57 -9.10
N LYS A 200 -3.96 -6.13 -7.99
CA LYS A 200 -3.11 -6.61 -6.88
C LYS A 200 -3.24 -8.12 -6.71
N LEU A 201 -2.10 -8.79 -6.87
CA LEU A 201 -1.93 -10.24 -6.84
C LEU A 201 -0.72 -10.61 -5.96
N GLU A 202 -0.45 -9.79 -4.93
CA GLU A 202 0.61 -10.06 -3.97
C GLU A 202 0.32 -11.37 -3.24
N ASN A 203 1.34 -12.22 -3.04
CA ASN A 203 1.22 -13.48 -2.31
C ASN A 203 0.03 -14.33 -2.79
N CYS A 204 -0.07 -14.54 -4.10
CA CYS A 204 -1.15 -15.30 -4.74
C CYS A 204 -0.69 -16.64 -5.34
N GLY A 205 0.54 -17.06 -5.06
CA GLY A 205 1.12 -18.28 -5.61
C GLY A 205 1.46 -18.17 -7.11
N LEU A 206 1.83 -16.96 -7.57
CA LEU A 206 2.27 -16.76 -8.95
C LEU A 206 3.61 -17.45 -9.19
N THR A 207 3.74 -18.04 -10.37
CA THR A 207 5.00 -18.64 -10.84
C THR A 207 5.58 -17.82 -11.99
N PRO A 208 6.84 -18.06 -12.40
CA PRO A 208 7.42 -17.40 -13.56
C PRO A 208 6.59 -17.62 -14.85
N ALA A 209 5.82 -18.72 -14.94
CA ALA A 209 4.97 -18.99 -16.08
C ALA A 209 3.79 -18.00 -16.20
N ASN A 210 3.25 -17.52 -15.08
CA ASN A 210 2.17 -16.54 -15.08
C ASN A 210 2.63 -15.16 -15.58
N CYS A 211 3.92 -14.83 -15.51
CA CYS A 211 4.44 -13.57 -16.04
C CYS A 211 4.18 -13.42 -17.54
N LYS A 212 4.12 -14.53 -18.28
CA LYS A 212 3.74 -14.52 -19.70
C LYS A 212 2.26 -14.15 -19.89
N ASP A 213 1.39 -14.66 -19.03
CA ASP A 213 -0.04 -14.33 -19.06
C ASP A 213 -0.22 -12.83 -18.71
N LEU A 214 0.44 -12.36 -17.65
CA LEU A 214 0.44 -10.96 -17.21
C LEU A 214 1.05 -10.01 -18.24
N CYS A 215 2.08 -10.43 -18.97
CA CYS A 215 2.69 -9.67 -20.06
C CYS A 215 1.65 -9.24 -21.10
N GLY A 216 0.72 -10.14 -21.46
CA GLY A 216 -0.39 -9.82 -22.35
C GLY A 216 -1.35 -8.79 -21.77
N ILE A 217 -1.62 -8.85 -20.47
CA ILE A 217 -2.50 -7.90 -19.76
C ILE A 217 -1.87 -6.51 -19.73
N VAL A 218 -0.62 -6.41 -19.28
CA VAL A 218 0.11 -5.12 -19.22
C VAL A 218 0.25 -4.49 -20.61
N ALA A 219 0.38 -5.30 -21.66
CA ALA A 219 0.48 -4.80 -23.03
C ALA A 219 -0.85 -4.28 -23.60
N SER A 220 -1.98 -4.84 -23.17
CA SER A 220 -3.31 -4.56 -23.72
C SER A 220 -4.11 -3.55 -22.89
N GLN A 221 -3.93 -3.54 -21.57
CA GLN A 221 -4.65 -2.69 -20.62
C GLN A 221 -3.93 -1.35 -20.44
N ALA A 222 -4.15 -0.43 -21.39
CA ALA A 222 -3.55 0.90 -21.35
C ALA A 222 -4.02 1.77 -20.16
N SER A 223 -5.14 1.40 -19.52
CA SER A 223 -5.65 2.02 -18.30
C SER A 223 -4.89 1.61 -17.04
N LEU A 224 -4.12 0.51 -17.08
CA LEU A 224 -3.47 -0.07 -15.90
C LEU A 224 -2.37 0.87 -15.40
N ASN A 225 -2.59 1.45 -14.22
CA ASN A 225 -1.70 2.38 -13.54
C ASN A 225 -0.88 1.68 -12.45
N GLU A 226 -1.46 0.69 -11.77
CA GLU A 226 -0.85 0.00 -10.64
C GLU A 226 -0.88 -1.52 -10.83
N LEU A 227 0.27 -2.15 -10.67
CA LEU A 227 0.42 -3.59 -10.68
C LEU A 227 1.26 -4.02 -9.48
N ASP A 228 0.66 -4.84 -8.64
CA ASP A 228 1.31 -5.39 -7.46
C ASP A 228 1.38 -6.91 -7.55
N LEU A 229 2.62 -7.41 -7.59
CA LEU A 229 2.95 -8.83 -7.68
C LEU A 229 3.86 -9.27 -6.54
N GLY A 230 3.97 -8.48 -5.46
CA GLY A 230 4.90 -8.76 -4.36
C GLY A 230 4.70 -10.14 -3.71
N SER A 231 5.70 -10.65 -3.00
CA SER A 231 5.66 -11.96 -2.34
C SER A 231 5.26 -13.11 -3.28
N ASN A 232 5.75 -13.11 -4.52
CA ASN A 232 5.57 -14.24 -5.44
C ASN A 232 6.91 -14.65 -6.03
N PRO A 233 7.24 -15.95 -6.11
CA PRO A 233 8.53 -16.43 -6.62
C PRO A 233 8.63 -16.32 -8.16
N LEU A 234 8.64 -15.08 -8.68
CA LEU A 234 8.69 -14.79 -10.12
C LEU A 234 10.09 -15.05 -10.69
N GLY A 235 11.13 -14.73 -9.91
CA GLY A 235 12.52 -14.83 -10.29
C GLY A 235 12.89 -13.98 -11.52
N ASP A 236 14.16 -14.04 -11.91
CA ASP A 236 14.65 -13.33 -13.10
C ASP A 236 13.95 -13.76 -14.39
N ALA A 237 13.57 -15.05 -14.49
CA ALA A 237 12.86 -15.59 -15.64
C ALA A 237 11.46 -14.97 -15.78
N GLY A 238 10.72 -14.83 -14.68
CA GLY A 238 9.41 -14.18 -14.69
C GLY A 238 9.52 -12.70 -15.06
N ILE A 239 10.53 -11.99 -14.53
CA ILE A 239 10.79 -10.60 -14.92
C ILE A 239 11.09 -10.48 -16.42
N ALA A 240 11.92 -11.37 -16.96
CA ALA A 240 12.25 -11.38 -18.39
C ALA A 240 11.00 -11.58 -19.27
N GLU A 241 10.05 -12.43 -18.85
CA GLU A 241 8.77 -12.65 -19.56
C GLU A 241 7.80 -11.46 -19.44
N LEU A 242 7.83 -10.73 -18.32
CA LEU A 242 6.98 -9.55 -18.09
C LEU A 242 7.48 -8.30 -18.84
N CYS A 243 8.80 -8.20 -19.04
CA CYS A 243 9.46 -7.04 -19.63
C CYS A 243 8.88 -6.59 -20.99
N PRO A 244 8.60 -7.46 -21.97
CA PRO A 244 7.99 -7.05 -23.24
C PRO A 244 6.65 -6.33 -23.08
N GLY A 245 5.82 -6.76 -22.12
CA GLY A 245 4.54 -6.13 -21.83
C GLY A 245 4.71 -4.76 -21.21
N LEU A 246 5.61 -4.63 -20.24
CA LEU A 246 5.97 -3.35 -19.61
C LEU A 246 6.58 -2.36 -20.61
N LEU A 247 7.39 -2.84 -21.56
CA LEU A 247 8.00 -2.02 -22.62
C LEU A 247 7.05 -1.68 -23.77
N SER A 248 5.90 -2.36 -23.88
CA SER A 248 4.94 -2.13 -24.97
C SER A 248 4.48 -0.67 -24.99
N PRO A 249 4.30 -0.02 -26.16
CA PRO A 249 3.90 1.39 -26.21
C PRO A 249 2.58 1.71 -25.50
N GLY A 250 1.67 0.72 -25.42
CA GLY A 250 0.37 0.85 -24.78
C GLY A 250 0.43 0.90 -23.26
N SER A 251 1.44 0.30 -22.62
CA SER A 251 1.58 0.31 -21.16
C SER A 251 1.88 1.72 -20.63
N GLN A 252 1.00 2.18 -19.73
CA GLN A 252 1.07 3.47 -19.03
C GLN A 252 1.30 3.30 -17.52
N LEU A 253 1.85 2.16 -17.12
CA LEU A 253 2.03 1.81 -15.71
C LEU A 253 2.81 2.89 -14.95
N LYS A 254 2.32 3.25 -13.77
CA LYS A 254 2.87 4.28 -12.88
C LYS A 254 3.48 3.68 -11.62
N THR A 255 2.88 2.61 -11.11
CA THR A 255 3.30 1.93 -9.87
C THR A 255 3.50 0.45 -10.16
N LEU A 256 4.70 -0.05 -9.87
CA LEU A 256 5.06 -1.45 -10.02
C LEU A 256 5.66 -1.97 -8.72
N TRP A 257 4.98 -2.91 -8.08
CA TRP A 257 5.44 -3.55 -6.86
C TRP A 257 5.88 -4.99 -7.15
N LEU A 258 7.16 -5.25 -6.88
CA LEU A 258 7.86 -6.51 -7.13
C LEU A 258 8.72 -6.88 -5.92
N TRP A 259 8.25 -6.57 -4.71
CA TRP A 259 8.97 -6.89 -3.49
C TRP A 259 8.91 -8.38 -3.19
N GLU A 260 9.98 -8.95 -2.65
CA GLU A 260 10.09 -10.40 -2.34
C GLU A 260 9.71 -11.30 -3.52
N CYS A 261 10.25 -10.99 -4.71
CA CYS A 261 9.93 -11.70 -5.96
C CYS A 261 11.07 -12.61 -6.47
N ASP A 262 12.04 -12.96 -5.62
CA ASP A 262 13.25 -13.71 -5.95
C ASP A 262 14.08 -13.09 -7.10
N ILE A 263 14.05 -11.76 -7.22
CA ILE A 263 14.77 -11.03 -8.27
C ILE A 263 16.24 -10.87 -7.88
N THR A 264 17.14 -11.14 -8.82
CA THR A 264 18.59 -10.93 -8.64
C THR A 264 19.08 -9.78 -9.52
N ALA A 265 20.40 -9.60 -9.58
CA ALA A 265 21.03 -8.64 -10.50
C ALA A 265 20.66 -8.86 -11.97
N SER A 266 20.32 -10.09 -12.38
CA SER A 266 19.90 -10.34 -13.76
C SER A 266 18.55 -9.71 -14.06
N GLY A 267 17.51 -9.99 -13.26
CA GLY A 267 16.19 -9.38 -13.41
C GLY A 267 16.22 -7.87 -13.19
N CYS A 268 17.07 -7.38 -12.27
CA CYS A 268 17.28 -5.95 -12.07
C CYS A 268 17.78 -5.24 -13.36
N ARG A 269 18.69 -5.87 -14.11
CA ARG A 269 19.16 -5.34 -15.40
C ARG A 269 18.01 -5.18 -16.41
N ASP A 270 17.03 -6.06 -16.35
CA ASP A 270 15.87 -6.02 -17.24
C ASP A 270 14.91 -4.91 -16.82
N LEU A 271 14.67 -4.76 -15.52
CA LEU A 271 13.91 -3.63 -14.95
C LEU A 271 14.56 -2.28 -15.25
N CYS A 272 15.90 -2.20 -15.24
CA CYS A 272 16.63 -1.00 -15.63
C CYS A 272 16.31 -0.56 -17.06
N ARG A 273 16.11 -1.51 -18.00
CA ARG A 273 15.69 -1.19 -19.38
C ARG A 273 14.31 -0.55 -19.41
N ILE A 274 13.41 -0.99 -18.52
CA ILE A 274 12.06 -0.42 -18.39
C ILE A 274 12.15 1.00 -17.84
N LEU A 275 12.89 1.21 -16.75
CA LEU A 275 13.08 2.53 -16.13
C LEU A 275 13.61 3.57 -17.12
N GLN A 276 14.49 3.17 -18.04
CA GLN A 276 15.06 4.06 -19.05
C GLN A 276 14.10 4.37 -20.20
N ALA A 277 13.19 3.44 -20.51
CA ALA A 277 12.27 3.56 -21.63
C ALA A 277 10.89 4.13 -21.26
N LYS A 278 10.51 4.06 -19.97
CA LYS A 278 9.16 4.36 -19.49
C LYS A 278 9.13 5.56 -18.54
N GLU A 279 8.85 6.72 -19.10
CA GLU A 279 8.65 7.98 -18.37
C GLU A 279 7.39 7.99 -17.49
N THR A 280 6.48 7.03 -17.71
CA THR A 280 5.23 6.89 -16.95
C THR A 280 5.46 6.29 -15.57
N LEU A 281 6.48 5.45 -15.39
CA LEU A 281 6.74 4.74 -14.15
C LEU A 281 7.28 5.71 -13.09
N LYS A 282 6.52 5.88 -12.01
CA LYS A 282 6.78 6.81 -10.90
C LYS A 282 7.24 6.11 -9.64
N GLU A 283 6.72 4.91 -9.39
CA GLU A 283 6.95 4.18 -8.17
C GLU A 283 7.40 2.75 -8.49
N LEU A 284 8.50 2.33 -7.88
CA LEU A 284 9.04 0.99 -8.02
C LEU A 284 9.43 0.44 -6.65
N SER A 285 8.86 -0.70 -6.29
CA SER A 285 9.29 -1.47 -5.13
C SER A 285 10.00 -2.76 -5.56
N LEU A 286 11.22 -2.91 -5.07
CA LEU A 286 12.06 -4.11 -5.18
C LEU A 286 12.52 -4.59 -3.81
N ALA A 287 11.84 -4.18 -2.75
CA ALA A 287 12.19 -4.55 -1.38
C ALA A 287 12.29 -6.08 -1.21
N GLY A 288 13.19 -6.56 -0.37
CA GLY A 288 13.34 -7.99 -0.07
C GLY A 288 13.92 -8.85 -1.20
N ASN A 289 14.36 -8.26 -2.31
CA ASN A 289 15.03 -9.00 -3.39
C ASN A 289 16.55 -9.04 -3.20
N SER A 290 17.21 -10.13 -3.59
CA SER A 290 18.67 -10.29 -3.45
C SER A 290 19.44 -9.55 -4.56
N LEU A 291 19.36 -8.21 -4.56
CA LEU A 291 19.90 -7.36 -5.61
C LEU A 291 21.42 -7.17 -5.52
N GLY A 292 21.93 -6.85 -4.32
CA GLY A 292 23.34 -6.55 -4.09
C GLY A 292 23.82 -5.20 -4.68
N ASP A 293 25.07 -4.85 -4.37
CA ASP A 293 25.66 -3.54 -4.73
C ASP A 293 25.78 -3.29 -6.24
N GLU A 294 25.98 -4.35 -7.04
CA GLU A 294 26.02 -4.22 -8.51
C GLU A 294 24.68 -3.71 -9.06
N SER A 295 23.57 -4.24 -8.54
CA SER A 295 22.23 -3.82 -8.92
C SER A 295 21.93 -2.39 -8.48
N ALA A 296 22.37 -1.99 -7.28
CA ALA A 296 22.24 -0.61 -6.83
C ALA A 296 22.97 0.37 -7.77
N ARG A 297 24.16 -0.01 -8.26
CA ARG A 297 24.84 0.75 -9.32
C ARG A 297 24.00 0.85 -10.59
N LEU A 298 23.46 -0.26 -11.10
CA LEU A 298 22.63 -0.26 -12.31
C LEU A 298 21.37 0.59 -12.17
N LEU A 299 20.71 0.54 -11.01
CA LEU A 299 19.55 1.38 -10.68
C LEU A 299 19.95 2.85 -10.67
N CYS A 300 21.06 3.19 -10.01
CA CYS A 300 21.59 4.55 -9.98
C CYS A 300 21.94 5.09 -11.38
N ASP A 301 22.62 4.28 -12.21
CA ASP A 301 22.95 4.62 -13.60
C ASP A 301 21.68 4.85 -14.44
N SER A 302 20.61 4.08 -14.18
CA SER A 302 19.32 4.19 -14.86
C SER A 302 18.53 5.43 -14.42
N LEU A 303 18.54 5.77 -13.13
CA LEU A 303 17.92 6.98 -12.57
C LEU A 303 18.57 8.26 -13.10
N LEU A 304 19.81 8.19 -13.58
CA LEU A 304 20.48 9.32 -14.23
C LEU A 304 20.10 9.49 -15.70
N GLN A 305 19.42 8.52 -16.31
CA GLN A 305 19.02 8.61 -17.71
C GLN A 305 17.83 9.59 -17.87
N PRO A 306 17.81 10.41 -18.94
CA PRO A 306 16.75 11.40 -19.16
C PRO A 306 15.32 10.82 -19.24
N GLY A 307 15.18 9.59 -19.72
CA GLY A 307 13.88 8.91 -19.85
C GLY A 307 13.35 8.34 -18.53
N CYS A 308 14.16 8.31 -17.47
CA CYS A 308 13.71 7.85 -16.16
C CYS A 308 13.06 9.00 -15.39
N GLN A 309 11.77 8.85 -15.07
CA GLN A 309 11.00 9.84 -14.31
C GLN A 309 10.49 9.28 -12.98
N LEU A 310 11.24 8.32 -12.41
CA LEU A 310 10.91 7.69 -11.14
C LEU A 310 10.98 8.71 -10.00
N GLU A 311 9.96 8.68 -9.14
CA GLU A 311 9.76 9.60 -8.02
C GLU A 311 9.99 8.88 -6.68
N SER A 312 9.68 7.58 -6.59
CA SER A 312 9.82 6.77 -5.38
C SER A 312 10.48 5.42 -5.70
N LEU A 313 11.56 5.11 -4.98
CA LEU A 313 12.30 3.85 -5.10
C LEU A 313 12.40 3.13 -3.75
N TRP A 314 11.94 1.89 -3.71
CA TRP A 314 11.92 1.08 -2.51
C TRP A 314 12.86 -0.12 -2.66
N VAL A 315 13.99 -0.07 -1.95
CA VAL A 315 15.04 -1.12 -1.97
C VAL A 315 15.43 -1.53 -0.55
N LYS A 316 14.43 -1.62 0.34
CA LYS A 316 14.57 -2.19 1.68
C LYS A 316 15.02 -3.65 1.59
N SER A 317 15.91 -4.10 2.47
CA SER A 317 16.32 -5.52 2.51
C SER A 317 16.83 -6.06 1.17
N CYS A 318 17.62 -5.27 0.44
CA CYS A 318 18.11 -5.62 -0.91
C CYS A 318 19.55 -6.14 -0.93
N SER A 319 20.10 -6.52 0.22
CA SER A 319 21.49 -6.95 0.40
C SER A 319 22.51 -5.88 -0.03
N LEU A 320 22.20 -4.61 0.23
CA LEU A 320 23.05 -3.47 -0.07
C LEU A 320 24.06 -3.25 1.07
N THR A 321 25.26 -2.80 0.71
CA THR A 321 26.31 -2.47 1.67
C THR A 321 26.77 -1.02 1.52
N ALA A 322 27.62 -0.56 2.43
CA ALA A 322 28.31 0.73 2.33
C ALA A 322 28.97 0.98 0.94
N ALA A 323 29.36 -0.08 0.23
CA ALA A 323 30.02 0.03 -1.05
C ALA A 323 29.13 0.68 -2.13
N CYS A 324 27.80 0.51 -2.10
CA CYS A 324 26.92 1.12 -3.09
C CYS A 324 26.55 2.59 -2.77
N CYS A 325 26.77 3.07 -1.54
CA CYS A 325 26.33 4.40 -1.12
C CYS A 325 26.95 5.55 -1.93
N HIS A 326 28.14 5.36 -2.49
CA HIS A 326 28.74 6.36 -3.38
C HIS A 326 27.99 6.50 -4.72
N HIS A 327 27.40 5.41 -5.23
CA HIS A 327 26.55 5.45 -6.42
C HIS A 327 25.25 6.20 -6.13
N PHE A 328 24.58 5.89 -5.02
CA PHE A 328 23.40 6.63 -4.58
C PHE A 328 23.73 8.10 -4.32
N GLY A 329 24.84 8.40 -3.66
CA GLY A 329 25.30 9.77 -3.44
C GLY A 329 25.49 10.53 -4.75
N SER A 330 26.21 9.94 -5.72
CA SER A 330 26.38 10.54 -7.05
C SER A 330 25.04 10.78 -7.75
N MET A 331 24.13 9.82 -7.68
CA MET A 331 22.79 9.91 -8.25
C MET A 331 21.98 11.04 -7.60
N LEU A 332 21.94 11.13 -6.27
CA LEU A 332 21.17 12.13 -5.51
C LEU A 332 21.62 13.57 -5.78
N THR A 333 22.90 13.79 -6.10
CA THR A 333 23.39 15.14 -6.45
C THR A 333 22.89 15.62 -7.82
N GLN A 334 22.62 14.69 -8.75
CA GLN A 334 22.30 14.98 -10.15
C GLN A 334 20.82 14.81 -10.46
N ASN A 335 20.20 13.72 -10.01
CA ASN A 335 18.79 13.45 -10.19
C ASN A 335 17.95 14.51 -9.45
N LYS A 336 16.84 14.93 -10.09
CA LYS A 336 15.90 15.94 -9.57
C LYS A 336 14.46 15.45 -9.53
N ARG A 337 14.27 14.16 -9.82
CA ARG A 337 12.97 13.49 -9.96
C ARG A 337 12.65 12.63 -8.76
N LEU A 338 13.65 11.90 -8.26
CA LEU A 338 13.51 11.05 -7.08
C LEU A 338 13.28 11.93 -5.85
N LEU A 339 12.12 11.74 -5.23
CA LEU A 339 11.69 12.43 -4.02
C LEU A 339 11.72 11.50 -2.81
N GLU A 340 11.61 10.19 -3.02
CA GLU A 340 11.54 9.21 -1.94
C GLU A 340 12.49 8.05 -2.20
N LEU A 341 13.25 7.68 -1.16
CA LEU A 341 14.20 6.58 -1.22
C LEU A 341 14.15 5.75 0.06
N GLN A 342 13.72 4.50 -0.07
CA GLN A 342 13.79 3.51 1.00
C GLN A 342 15.05 2.67 0.88
N LEU A 343 15.91 2.74 1.89
CA LEU A 343 17.12 1.94 2.00
C LEU A 343 17.16 1.09 3.27
N SER A 344 16.09 1.07 4.07
CA SER A 344 16.03 0.38 5.35
C SER A 344 16.45 -1.10 5.27
N ASN A 345 16.92 -1.66 6.39
CA ASN A 345 17.32 -3.08 6.50
C ASN A 345 18.42 -3.46 5.49
N ASN A 346 19.43 -2.61 5.31
CA ASN A 346 20.61 -2.86 4.49
C ASN A 346 21.88 -2.51 5.30
N GLN A 347 23.00 -3.20 5.06
CA GLN A 347 24.24 -3.06 5.84
C GLN A 347 25.07 -1.85 5.39
N LEU A 348 24.47 -0.65 5.44
CA LEU A 348 25.11 0.58 4.97
C LEU A 348 26.17 1.08 5.95
N GLY A 349 25.92 0.94 7.25
CA GLY A 349 26.77 1.41 8.33
C GLY A 349 26.98 2.93 8.35
N ASP A 350 27.73 3.40 9.33
CA ASP A 350 28.04 4.83 9.50
C ASP A 350 28.73 5.44 8.26
N SER A 351 29.65 4.70 7.62
CA SER A 351 30.40 5.19 6.46
C SER A 351 29.51 5.35 5.23
N GLY A 352 28.58 4.42 5.00
CA GLY A 352 27.60 4.51 3.92
C GLY A 352 26.64 5.67 4.13
N VAL A 353 26.09 5.81 5.34
CA VAL A 353 25.18 6.92 5.68
C VAL A 353 25.90 8.27 5.60
N GLN A 354 27.16 8.35 6.02
CA GLN A 354 27.95 9.57 5.87
C GLN A 354 28.11 9.97 4.40
N ALA A 355 28.34 9.02 3.49
CA ALA A 355 28.43 9.30 2.06
C ALA A 355 27.10 9.83 1.48
N LEU A 356 25.96 9.25 1.88
CA LEU A 356 24.63 9.73 1.51
C LEU A 356 24.39 11.15 2.04
N CYS A 357 24.73 11.42 3.30
CA CYS A 357 24.60 12.73 3.91
C CYS A 357 25.44 13.79 3.18
N GLN A 358 26.69 13.49 2.81
CA GLN A 358 27.55 14.40 2.05
C GLN A 358 26.94 14.80 0.70
N ALA A 359 26.31 13.85 0.01
CA ALA A 359 25.61 14.11 -1.24
C ALA A 359 24.35 14.96 -1.03
N LEU A 360 23.54 14.64 -0.01
CA LEU A 360 22.30 15.36 0.29
C LEU A 360 22.53 16.75 0.86
N CYS A 361 23.71 17.05 1.42
CA CYS A 361 24.12 18.40 1.78
C CYS A 361 24.37 19.31 0.57
N GLN A 362 24.46 18.77 -0.65
CA GLN A 362 24.64 19.59 -1.84
C GLN A 362 23.37 20.42 -2.12
N PRO A 363 23.49 21.70 -2.51
CA PRO A 363 22.32 22.58 -2.76
C PRO A 363 21.37 22.07 -3.84
N SER A 364 21.84 21.17 -4.71
CA SER A 364 21.06 20.57 -5.78
C SER A 364 20.15 19.42 -5.30
N ALA A 365 20.33 18.88 -4.09
CA ALA A 365 19.58 17.71 -3.63
C ALA A 365 18.08 18.00 -3.46
N THR A 366 17.22 17.16 -4.04
CA THR A 366 15.75 17.33 -4.05
C THR A 366 14.98 16.31 -3.23
N LEU A 367 15.67 15.30 -2.69
CA LEU A 367 15.05 14.21 -1.93
C LEU A 367 14.24 14.75 -0.73
N ARG A 368 13.03 14.25 -0.56
CA ARG A 368 12.09 14.67 0.49
C ARG A 368 11.94 13.62 1.59
N VAL A 369 11.98 12.34 1.23
CA VAL A 369 11.82 11.23 2.17
C VAL A 369 13.02 10.30 2.04
N LEU A 370 13.64 10.01 3.18
CA LEU A 370 14.75 9.08 3.27
C LEU A 370 14.51 8.12 4.43
N TRP A 371 14.41 6.83 4.13
CA TRP A 371 14.27 5.80 5.16
C TRP A 371 15.56 4.98 5.27
N LEU A 372 16.15 5.01 6.45
CA LEU A 372 17.41 4.37 6.83
C LEU A 372 17.25 3.53 8.11
N GLY A 373 16.05 3.02 8.37
CA GLY A 373 15.80 2.17 9.53
C GLY A 373 16.58 0.85 9.41
N ASP A 374 17.12 0.33 10.51
CA ASP A 374 17.90 -0.92 10.54
C ASP A 374 19.04 -0.93 9.49
N CYS A 375 19.86 0.12 9.46
CA CYS A 375 20.95 0.30 8.49
C CYS A 375 22.35 0.22 9.11
N ASP A 376 22.49 -0.40 10.28
CA ASP A 376 23.71 -0.45 11.10
C ASP A 376 24.27 0.95 11.46
N VAL A 377 23.40 1.94 11.64
CA VAL A 377 23.82 3.30 12.02
C VAL A 377 24.03 3.37 13.53
N THR A 378 25.16 3.95 13.95
CA THR A 378 25.51 4.20 15.34
C THR A 378 25.68 5.70 15.61
N ASP A 379 26.06 6.07 16.83
CA ASP A 379 26.46 7.45 17.17
C ASP A 379 27.53 8.03 16.23
N GLY A 380 28.36 7.17 15.60
CA GLY A 380 29.36 7.58 14.62
C GLY A 380 28.75 8.20 13.35
N GLY A 381 27.57 7.75 12.91
CA GLY A 381 26.85 8.28 11.75
C GLY A 381 26.09 9.58 12.03
N CYS A 382 25.75 9.86 13.29
CA CYS A 382 24.93 11.02 13.68
C CYS A 382 25.55 12.38 13.34
N GLY A 383 26.88 12.49 13.28
CA GLY A 383 27.52 13.74 12.85
C GLY A 383 27.20 14.12 11.41
N GLY A 384 27.12 13.13 10.52
CA GLY A 384 26.70 13.32 9.12
C GLY A 384 25.21 13.69 9.01
N LEU A 385 24.37 12.96 9.75
CA LEU A 385 22.92 13.21 9.81
C LEU A 385 22.58 14.60 10.40
N ALA A 386 23.25 15.00 11.47
CA ALA A 386 23.12 16.33 12.06
C ALA A 386 23.47 17.43 11.04
N SER A 387 24.61 17.27 10.34
CA SER A 387 25.03 18.20 9.28
C SER A 387 24.02 18.27 8.13
N LEU A 388 23.42 17.14 7.78
CA LEU A 388 22.36 17.03 6.78
C LEU A 388 21.12 17.85 7.20
N LEU A 389 20.62 17.65 8.42
CA LEU A 389 19.44 18.34 8.95
C LEU A 389 19.60 19.86 9.04
N LEU A 390 20.84 20.34 9.22
CA LEU A 390 21.16 21.77 9.23
C LEU A 390 21.24 22.39 7.84
N THR A 391 21.78 21.65 6.87
CA THR A 391 22.18 22.18 5.56
C THR A 391 21.10 21.97 4.50
N ASN A 392 20.55 20.76 4.45
CA ASN A 392 19.55 20.40 3.46
C ASN A 392 18.20 21.06 3.77
N ARG A 393 17.54 21.55 2.72
CA ARG A 393 16.25 22.26 2.80
C ARG A 393 15.13 21.54 2.04
N SER A 394 15.39 20.38 1.45
CA SER A 394 14.42 19.57 0.70
C SER A 394 13.85 18.41 1.50
N LEU A 395 14.66 17.79 2.36
CA LEU A 395 14.27 16.66 3.21
C LEU A 395 13.18 17.11 4.19
N ARG A 396 12.13 16.30 4.28
CA ARG A 396 10.94 16.48 5.13
C ARG A 396 10.74 15.32 6.06
N GLU A 397 11.09 14.12 5.63
CA GLU A 397 10.95 12.91 6.44
C GLU A 397 12.26 12.14 6.47
N LEU A 398 12.63 11.71 7.67
CA LEU A 398 13.77 10.86 7.94
C LEU A 398 13.36 9.75 8.89
N ASP A 399 13.57 8.51 8.49
CA ASP A 399 13.41 7.34 9.36
C ASP A 399 14.77 6.75 9.71
N LEU A 400 15.04 6.64 11.01
CA LEU A 400 16.23 6.03 11.60
C LEU A 400 15.89 4.90 12.57
N SER A 401 14.66 4.38 12.53
CA SER A 401 14.16 3.33 13.42
C SER A 401 15.08 2.11 13.46
N ASN A 402 15.09 1.36 14.56
CA ASN A 402 15.85 0.12 14.68
C ASN A 402 17.37 0.26 14.39
N ASN A 403 17.97 1.43 14.66
CA ASN A 403 19.42 1.63 14.57
C ASN A 403 20.08 1.66 15.96
N GLY A 404 21.39 1.49 15.99
CA GLY A 404 22.22 1.51 17.20
C GLY A 404 22.56 2.92 17.71
N LEU A 405 21.60 3.85 17.67
CA LEU A 405 21.78 5.20 18.19
C LEU A 405 21.65 5.21 19.71
N GLY A 406 22.61 5.80 20.42
CA GLY A 406 22.52 6.06 21.86
C GLY A 406 22.21 7.53 22.15
N ASP A 407 22.16 7.87 23.44
CA ASP A 407 22.00 9.25 23.91
C ASP A 407 22.93 10.24 23.18
N PRO A 408 24.25 9.99 22.98
CA PRO A 408 25.13 10.93 22.31
C PRO A 408 24.70 11.23 20.87
N GLY A 409 24.31 10.20 20.11
CA GLY A 409 23.86 10.35 18.73
C GLY A 409 22.55 11.12 18.63
N VAL A 410 21.56 10.75 19.44
CA VAL A 410 20.24 11.42 19.46
C VAL A 410 20.38 12.88 19.89
N LEU A 411 21.24 13.18 20.87
CA LEU A 411 21.53 14.56 21.30
C LEU A 411 22.17 15.41 20.20
N GLN A 412 22.98 14.81 19.31
CA GLN A 412 23.51 15.52 18.14
C GLN A 412 22.42 15.86 17.12
N LEU A 413 21.49 14.92 16.86
CA LEU A 413 20.34 15.16 15.99
C LEU A 413 19.45 16.27 16.57
N LEU A 414 19.14 16.19 17.87
CA LEU A 414 18.38 17.21 18.61
C LEU A 414 18.95 18.62 18.42
N GLY A 415 20.27 18.80 18.59
CA GLY A 415 20.91 20.10 18.41
C GLY A 415 20.71 20.71 17.01
N SER A 416 20.52 19.87 16.00
CA SER A 416 20.23 20.28 14.62
C SER A 416 18.74 20.57 14.41
N LEU A 417 17.86 19.74 14.97
CA LEU A 417 16.40 19.89 14.87
C LEU A 417 15.89 21.14 15.58
N GLU A 418 16.52 21.51 16.71
CA GLU A 418 16.25 22.73 17.48
C GLU A 418 16.50 24.01 16.66
N GLN A 419 17.32 23.94 15.60
CA GLN A 419 17.61 25.12 14.79
C GLN A 419 16.38 25.55 13.96
N PRO A 420 16.02 26.85 13.95
CA PRO A 420 14.89 27.36 13.16
C PRO A 420 15.01 27.10 11.66
N GLY A 421 16.22 26.92 11.14
CA GLY A 421 16.46 26.61 9.73
C GLY A 421 16.14 25.16 9.35
N CYS A 422 16.14 24.22 10.30
CA CYS A 422 15.92 22.81 9.99
C CYS A 422 14.50 22.61 9.45
N ALA A 423 14.41 22.10 8.22
CA ALA A 423 13.17 21.98 7.44
C ALA A 423 12.48 20.62 7.57
N LEU A 424 12.98 19.73 8.44
CA LEU A 424 12.40 18.42 8.67
C LEU A 424 11.01 18.56 9.33
N GLU A 425 10.05 17.81 8.81
CA GLU A 425 8.65 17.77 9.25
C GLU A 425 8.36 16.49 10.05
N GLN A 426 9.06 15.38 9.77
CA GLN A 426 8.89 14.11 10.47
C GLN A 426 10.23 13.41 10.70
N LEU A 427 10.44 12.96 11.93
CA LEU A 427 11.54 12.08 12.32
C LEU A 427 10.98 10.81 12.96
N VAL A 428 11.37 9.65 12.46
CA VAL A 428 10.94 8.34 12.98
C VAL A 428 12.13 7.64 13.64
N LEU A 429 11.93 7.22 14.89
CA LEU A 429 12.94 6.67 15.80
C LEU A 429 12.43 5.45 16.57
N TYR A 430 11.56 4.63 15.96
CA TYR A 430 11.04 3.43 16.62
C TYR A 430 12.16 2.48 17.04
N ASP A 431 11.97 1.80 18.17
CA ASP A 431 12.86 0.75 18.66
C ASP A 431 14.33 1.20 18.87
N ILE A 432 14.54 2.45 19.27
CA ILE A 432 15.86 2.99 19.66
C ILE A 432 15.87 3.19 21.18
N TYR A 433 16.96 2.76 21.82
CA TYR A 433 17.10 2.83 23.27
C TYR A 433 17.87 4.08 23.69
N TRP A 434 17.20 4.99 24.41
CA TRP A 434 17.80 6.16 25.05
C TRP A 434 17.29 6.34 26.48
N THR A 435 17.92 7.24 27.24
CA THR A 435 17.50 7.55 28.61
C THR A 435 16.25 8.43 28.66
N GLU A 436 15.54 8.39 29.80
CA GLU A 436 14.38 9.25 30.08
C GLU A 436 14.68 10.75 29.86
N VAL A 437 15.92 11.18 30.16
CA VAL A 437 16.37 12.56 29.93
C VAL A 437 16.33 12.95 28.46
N VAL A 438 16.73 12.05 27.56
CA VAL A 438 16.67 12.28 26.11
C VAL A 438 15.23 12.27 25.63
N GLU A 439 14.41 11.36 26.14
CA GLU A 439 12.99 11.29 25.81
C GLU A 439 12.23 12.57 26.19
N GLU A 440 12.45 13.10 27.40
CA GLU A 440 11.87 14.38 27.84
C GLU A 440 12.27 15.52 26.91
N ARG A 441 13.53 15.55 26.44
CA ARG A 441 14.01 16.56 25.50
C ARG A 441 13.35 16.43 24.11
N LEU A 442 13.16 15.21 23.61
CA LEU A 442 12.45 14.97 22.35
C LEU A 442 11.00 15.46 22.44
N ARG A 443 10.29 15.11 23.51
CA ARG A 443 8.91 15.58 23.75
C ARG A 443 8.83 17.10 23.91
N ALA A 444 9.78 17.71 24.62
CA ALA A 444 9.86 19.15 24.75
C ALA A 444 10.12 19.84 23.39
N LEU A 445 10.98 19.26 22.55
CA LEU A 445 11.22 19.75 21.20
C LEU A 445 9.95 19.69 20.35
N GLU A 446 9.27 18.55 20.30
CA GLU A 446 8.00 18.39 19.56
C GLU A 446 6.95 19.42 20.00
N GLY A 447 6.80 19.64 21.31
CA GLY A 447 5.89 20.67 21.85
C GLY A 447 6.30 22.11 21.50
N SER A 448 7.60 22.38 21.35
CA SER A 448 8.13 23.71 21.01
C SER A 448 8.17 23.99 19.50
N LYS A 449 8.15 22.95 18.65
CA LYS A 449 8.29 23.02 17.19
C LYS A 449 7.10 22.32 16.51
N PRO A 450 5.93 22.97 16.40
CA PRO A 450 4.68 22.33 15.97
C PRO A 450 4.67 21.84 14.52
N GLY A 451 5.65 22.22 13.70
CA GLY A 451 5.83 21.71 12.34
C GLY A 451 6.70 20.45 12.24
N LEU A 452 7.25 19.96 13.37
CA LEU A 452 8.03 18.74 13.45
C LEU A 452 7.26 17.71 14.28
N ARG A 453 7.05 16.53 13.72
CA ARG A 453 6.54 15.35 14.41
C ARG A 453 7.68 14.39 14.70
N ILE A 454 7.79 13.93 15.94
CA ILE A 454 8.78 12.91 16.33
C ILE A 454 8.01 11.66 16.72
N ILE A 455 8.30 10.57 16.02
CA ILE A 455 7.65 9.28 16.22
C ILE A 455 8.68 8.37 16.88
N PHE A 456 8.38 7.90 18.09
CA PHE A 456 9.22 7.01 18.90
C PHE A 456 8.40 5.83 19.40
#